data_AF-A0A2T0P778-F1
#
_entry.id   AF-A0A2T0P778-F1
#
_cell.length_a   1.000
_cell.length_b   1.000
_cell.length_c   1.000
_cell.angle_alpha   90.00
_cell.angle_beta   90.00
_cell.angle_gamma   90.00
#
_symmetry.space_group_name_H-M   'P 1'
#
loop_
_entity.id
_entity.type
_entity.pdbx_description
1 polymer ?
#
loop_
_entity_poly.entity_id
_entity_poly.type
_entity_poly.pdbx_seq_one_letter_code
_entity_poly.pdbx_strand_id
1 'polypeptide(L)' 'MATRANVYLDGVPAWAELNWLGREVEIGGVRFRGALPTRRCVAINVNPETATRDANLPKAIMQHFGHADLGI' A
#
# COMPACT_ATOMS: atom_id res chain seq x y z
N MET A 1 7.88 -8.17 3.91
CA MET A 1 6.76 -7.21 3.98
C MET A 1 5.52 -7.89 3.38
N ALA A 2 4.45 -8.10 4.16
CA ALA A 2 3.31 -8.96 3.77
C ALA A 2 2.22 -8.24 2.95
N THR A 3 2.54 -7.14 2.27
CA THR A 3 1.58 -6.51 1.35
C THR A 3 1.51 -7.36 0.08
N ARG A 4 0.35 -7.47 -0.56
CA ARG A 4 0.21 -8.16 -1.87
C ARG A 4 0.28 -7.14 -3.00
N ALA A 5 1.31 -6.29 -2.99
CA ALA A 5 1.47 -5.28 -4.03
C ALA A 5 2.15 -5.90 -5.26
N ASN A 6 1.74 -5.47 -6.45
CA ASN A 6 2.40 -5.88 -7.70
C ASN A 6 3.70 -5.11 -7.94
N VAL A 7 3.77 -3.87 -7.45
CA VAL A 7 4.93 -2.99 -7.60
C VAL A 7 5.29 -2.42 -6.23
N TYR A 8 6.57 -2.50 -5.91
CA TYR A 8 7.18 -1.83 -4.77
C TYR A 8 8.10 -0.73 -5.28
N LEU A 9 8.03 0.44 -4.65
CA LEU A 9 8.79 1.62 -5.01
C LEU A 9 9.61 2.05 -3.81
N ASP A 10 10.86 2.45 -4.04
CA ASP A 10 11.73 3.12 -3.08
C ASP A 10 12.05 4.55 -3.55
N GLY A 11 12.70 5.34 -2.69
CA GLY A 11 13.14 6.69 -3.04
C GLY A 11 12.05 7.76 -3.12
N VAL A 12 10.79 7.42 -2.83
CA VAL A 12 9.67 8.38 -2.76
C VAL A 12 9.24 8.64 -1.31
N PRO A 13 8.71 9.84 -1.00
CA PRO A 13 8.10 10.08 0.30
C PRO A 13 6.99 9.07 0.60
N ALA A 14 6.79 8.75 1.88
CA ALA A 14 5.73 7.84 2.28
C ALA A 14 4.36 8.37 1.83
N TRP A 15 3.52 7.48 1.27
CA TRP A 15 2.20 7.79 0.69
C TRP A 15 2.21 8.77 -0.49
N ALA A 16 3.37 9.02 -1.11
CA ALA A 16 3.44 9.87 -2.30
C ALA A 16 2.53 9.36 -3.43
N GLU A 17 2.29 8.05 -3.48
CA GLU A 17 1.43 7.41 -4.47
C GLU A 17 -0.03 7.88 -4.42
N LEU A 18 -0.51 8.32 -3.25
CA LEU A 18 -1.89 8.84 -3.13
C LEU A 18 -2.08 10.12 -3.95
N ASN A 19 -1.01 10.86 -4.25
CA ASN A 19 -1.07 12.04 -5.11
C ASN A 19 -1.19 11.70 -6.61
N TRP A 20 -1.04 10.42 -6.98
CA TRP A 20 -1.12 9.95 -8.37
C TRP A 20 -2.52 9.51 -8.78
N LEU A 21 -3.50 9.59 -7.87
CA LEU A 21 -4.91 9.31 -8.17
C LEU A 21 -5.40 10.19 -9.32
N GLY A 22 -6.02 9.56 -10.32
CA GLY A 22 -6.47 10.20 -11.56
C GLY A 22 -5.35 10.60 -12.52
N ARG A 23 -4.08 10.41 -12.16
CA ARG A 23 -2.91 10.77 -12.99
C ARG A 23 -2.33 9.55 -13.69
N GLU A 24 -1.62 9.81 -14.79
CA GLU A 24 -0.81 8.79 -15.46
C GLU A 24 0.59 8.73 -14.83
N VAL A 25 1.06 7.52 -14.56
CA VAL A 25 2.40 7.22 -14.06
C VAL A 25 3.03 6.21 -15.00
N GLU A 26 4.28 6.44 -15.40
CA GLU A 26 5.03 5.50 -16.24
C GLU A 26 6.00 4.68 -15.39
N ILE A 27 5.96 3.36 -15.55
CA ILE A 27 6.86 2.43 -14.87
C ILE A 27 7.40 1.49 -15.95
N GLY A 28 8.70 1.57 -16.23
CA GLY A 28 9.37 0.71 -17.21
C GLY A 28 8.79 0.80 -18.63
N GLY A 29 8.34 1.99 -19.06
CA GLY A 29 7.74 2.21 -20.38
C GLY A 29 6.25 1.83 -20.49
N VAL A 30 5.64 1.32 -19.40
CA VAL A 30 4.20 1.03 -19.33
C VAL A 30 3.50 2.14 -18.57
N ARG A 31 2.39 2.63 -19.12
CA ARG A 31 1.56 3.66 -18.49
C ARG A 31 0.47 3.04 -17.62
N PHE A 32 0.40 3.52 -16.39
CA PHE A 32 -0.60 3.17 -15.39
C PHE A 32 -1.42 4.41 -15.06
N ARG A 33 -2.65 4.23 -14.58
CA ARG A 33 -3.48 5.31 -14.05
C ARG A 33 -3.87 4.98 -12.62
N GLY A 34 -3.62 5.90 -11.68
CA GLY A 34 -4.02 5.74 -10.29
C GLY A 34 -5.55 5.72 -10.19
N ALA A 35 -6.14 4.55 -9.97
CA ALA A 35 -7.59 4.39 -10.03
C ALA A 35 -8.24 4.78 -8.71
N LEU A 36 -7.82 4.15 -7.60
CA LEU A 36 -8.45 4.26 -6.28
C LEU A 36 -7.40 4.02 -5.18
N PRO A 37 -7.53 4.63 -3.99
CA PRO A 37 -6.72 4.24 -2.84
C PRO A 37 -6.96 2.79 -2.45
N THR A 38 -5.89 2.07 -2.10
CA THR A 38 -6.01 0.71 -1.58
C THR A 38 -6.13 0.72 -0.07
N ARG A 39 -7.36 0.60 0.42
CA ARG A 39 -7.64 0.46 1.86
C ARG A 39 -7.19 -0.90 2.37
N ARG A 40 -6.39 -0.91 3.43
CA ARG A 40 -5.89 -2.15 4.03
C ARG A 40 -6.90 -2.74 5.01
N CYS A 41 -7.21 -4.00 4.79
CA CYS A 41 -8.02 -4.84 5.66
C CYS A 41 -7.11 -5.80 6.46
N VAL A 42 -7.67 -6.45 7.49
CA VAL A 42 -6.99 -7.44 8.35
C VAL A 42 -6.30 -8.59 7.61
N ALA A 43 -6.61 -8.80 6.32
CA ALA A 43 -5.98 -9.81 5.48
C ALA A 43 -4.45 -9.68 5.36
N ILE A 44 -3.87 -8.49 5.58
CA ILE A 44 -2.41 -8.28 5.54
C ILE A 44 -1.70 -8.58 6.86
N ASN A 45 -2.44 -8.94 7.91
CA ASN A 45 -1.90 -9.19 9.24
C ASN A 45 -1.25 -10.58 9.37
N VAL A 46 -1.31 -11.41 8.33
CA VAL A 46 -0.75 -12.77 8.32
C VAL A 46 0.66 -12.71 7.76
N ASN A 47 1.63 -13.18 8.54
CA ASN A 47 2.99 -13.39 8.08
C ASN A 47 2.98 -14.54 7.04
N PRO A 48 3.47 -14.33 5.80
CA PRO A 48 3.41 -15.34 4.74
C PRO A 48 4.33 -16.55 5.01
N GLU A 49 5.35 -16.41 5.86
CA GLU A 49 6.29 -17.48 6.18
C GLU A 49 5.80 -18.33 7.36
N THR A 50 5.22 -17.71 8.38
CA THR A 50 4.82 -18.39 9.62
C THR A 50 3.30 -18.64 9.73
N ALA A 51 2.50 -18.04 8.83
CA ALA A 51 1.04 -17.99 8.88
C ALA A 51 0.46 -17.38 10.18
N THR A 52 1.29 -16.77 11.03
CA THR A 52 0.85 -16.17 12.29
C THR A 52 0.30 -14.76 12.07
N ARG A 53 -0.69 -14.38 12.87
CA ARG A 53 -1.21 -13.01 12.91
C ARG A 53 -0.34 -12.18 13.83
N ASP A 54 0.69 -11.54 13.30
CA ASP A 54 1.76 -10.95 14.10
C ASP A 54 1.73 -9.41 14.13
N ALA A 55 0.94 -8.78 13.27
CA ALA A 55 0.81 -7.33 13.24
C ALA A 55 -0.64 -6.91 13.06
N ASN A 56 -1.07 -5.84 13.73
CA ASN A 56 -2.37 -5.21 13.47
C ASN A 56 -2.16 -3.96 12.60
N LEU A 57 -1.58 -4.18 11.41
CA LEU A 57 -1.05 -3.12 10.55
C LEU A 57 -2.11 -2.08 10.16
N PRO A 58 -3.36 -2.44 9.78
CA PRO A 58 -4.40 -1.44 9.53
C PRO A 58 -4.70 -0.57 10.75
N LYS A 59 -4.69 -1.14 11.96
CA LYS A 59 -4.90 -0.39 13.21
C LYS A 59 -3.74 0.57 13.48
N ALA A 60 -2.50 0.11 13.29
CA ALA A 60 -1.32 0.95 13.45
C ALA A 60 -1.32 2.12 12.47
N ILE A 61 -1.58 1.87 11.18
CA ILE A 61 -1.63 2.94 10.17
C ILE A 61 -2.73 3.96 10.54
N MET A 62 -3.92 3.48 10.92
CA MET A 62 -5.00 4.36 11.35
C MET A 62 -4.63 5.21 12.58
N GLN A 63 -3.97 4.61 13.58
CA GLN A 63 -3.58 5.30 14.81
C GLN A 63 -2.49 6.37 14.60
N HIS A 64 -1.56 6.14 13.67
CA HIS A 64 -0.43 7.04 13.46
C HIS A 64 -0.64 8.05 12.33
N PHE A 65 -1.48 7.74 11.33
CA PHE A 65 -1.64 8.55 10.11
C PHE A 65 -3.09 8.98 9.83
N GLY A 66 -4.07 8.49 10.59
CA GLY A 66 -5.48 8.91 10.47
C GLY A 66 -6.24 8.30 9.27
N HIS A 67 -5.62 7.39 8.52
CA HIS A 67 -6.24 6.63 7.43
C HIS A 67 -5.79 5.16 7.43
N ALA A 68 -6.42 4.32 6.61
CA ALA A 68 -6.05 2.90 6.45
C ALA A 68 -5.50 2.59 5.06
N ASP A 69 -5.22 3.61 4.26
CA ASP A 69 -4.72 3.47 2.89
C ASP A 69 -3.21 3.22 2.84
N LEU A 70 -2.82 2.32 1.93
CA LEU A 70 -1.42 2.03 1.62
C LEU A 70 -1.37 1.48 0.19
N GLY A 71 -0.87 2.25 -0.77
CA GLY A 71 -0.94 1.93 -2.20
C GLY A 71 -2.19 2.46 -2.90
N ILE A 72 -2.14 2.40 -4.24
CA ILE A 72 -3.21 2.75 -5.20
C ILE A 72 -3.42 1.61 -6.20
#